data_AF-G4YL79-F1
#
_entry.id   AF-G4YL79-F1
#
_cell.length_a   1.000
_cell.length_b   1.000
_cell.length_c   1.000
_cell.angle_alpha   90.00
_cell.angle_beta   90.00
_cell.angle_gamma   90.00
#
_symmetry.space_group_name_H-M   'P 1'
#
loop_
_entity.id
_entity.type
_entity.pdbx_description
1 polymer ?
#
loop_
_entity_poly.entity_id
_entity_poly.type
_entity_poly.pdbx_seq_one_letter_code
_entity_poly.pdbx_strand_id
1 'polypeptide(L)'
;MKTFAYAAAAAVACLATQTAAYDETTVCPSSETAKLLALAADPYLSSCQTASGYTFVPPSAYPTEAQVLLMCLTSDCYSLISDLLALDPSDCVIDFGTVKINVLELADSFLPNCTALGFSA
;
A
#
# COMPACT_ATOMS: atom_id res chain seq x y z
N MET A 1 -1.02 -21.14 -33.19
CA MET A 1 0.08 -20.91 -32.21
C MET A 1 0.74 -19.60 -32.57
N LYS A 2 0.40 -18.51 -31.88
CA LYS A 2 0.93 -17.16 -32.14
C LYS A 2 2.01 -16.90 -31.10
N THR A 3 3.26 -16.91 -31.53
CA THR A 3 4.44 -16.59 -30.73
C THR A 3 4.50 -15.09 -30.52
N PHE A 4 4.28 -14.65 -29.28
CA PHE A 4 4.58 -13.28 -28.86
C PHE A 4 6.03 -13.25 -28.38
N ALA A 5 6.91 -12.63 -29.17
CA ALA A 5 8.27 -12.35 -28.77
C ALA A 5 8.27 -11.10 -27.86
N TYR A 6 8.59 -11.29 -26.59
CA TYR A 6 8.82 -10.18 -25.67
C TYR A 6 10.23 -9.64 -25.90
N ALA A 7 10.33 -8.45 -26.51
CA ALA A 7 11.57 -7.70 -26.57
C ALA A 7 11.74 -6.95 -25.23
N ALA A 8 12.70 -7.38 -24.41
CA ALA A 8 13.08 -6.69 -23.20
C ALA A 8 13.87 -5.41 -23.57
N ALA A 9 13.20 -4.26 -23.55
CA ALA A 9 13.85 -2.96 -23.59
C ALA A 9 14.24 -2.57 -22.15
N ALA A 10 15.54 -2.61 -21.84
CA ALA A 10 16.08 -2.07 -20.61
C ALA A 10 16.06 -0.53 -20.69
N ALA A 11 14.95 0.07 -20.27
CA ALA A 11 14.88 1.51 -20.03
C ALA A 11 15.37 1.78 -18.61
N VAL A 12 16.59 2.29 -18.47
CA VAL A 12 17.05 2.90 -17.21
C VAL A 12 16.42 4.29 -17.16
N ALA A 13 15.19 4.37 -16.66
CA ALA A 13 14.56 5.63 -16.33
C ALA A 13 15.15 6.12 -15.00
N CYS A 14 15.78 7.30 -15.01
CA CYS A 14 16.03 8.03 -13.77
C CYS A 14 14.68 8.34 -13.12
N LEU A 15 14.31 7.54 -12.12
CA LEU A 15 13.15 7.75 -11.28
C LEU A 15 13.38 9.03 -10.47
N ALA A 16 12.87 10.16 -10.97
CA ALA A 16 12.57 11.29 -10.11
C ALA A 16 11.39 10.86 -9.24
N THR A 17 11.68 10.16 -8.15
CA THR A 17 10.68 9.83 -7.13
C THR A 17 10.21 11.14 -6.52
N GLN A 18 8.98 11.55 -6.84
CA GLN A 18 8.28 12.54 -6.04
C GLN A 18 7.97 11.85 -4.71
N THR A 19 8.90 11.92 -3.76
CA THR A 19 8.59 11.56 -2.39
C THR A 19 7.68 12.64 -1.86
N ALA A 20 6.39 12.36 -1.75
CA ALA A 20 5.53 13.17 -0.89
C ALA A 20 6.16 13.16 0.51
N ALA A 21 6.31 14.35 1.10
CA ALA A 21 6.81 14.46 2.45
C ALA A 21 5.63 14.23 3.40
N TYR A 22 5.52 13.02 3.94
CA TYR A 22 4.53 12.66 4.96
C TYR A 22 5.05 12.98 6.36
N ASP A 23 4.15 13.27 7.29
CA ASP A 23 4.49 13.52 8.69
C ASP A 23 4.67 12.20 9.45
N GLU A 24 5.93 11.80 9.60
CA GLU A 24 6.34 10.60 10.34
C GLU A 24 6.55 10.83 11.86
N THR A 25 6.13 11.99 12.38
CA THR A 25 6.42 12.39 13.77
C THR A 25 5.19 12.78 14.57
N THR A 26 4.18 13.36 13.94
CA THR A 26 2.94 13.76 14.60
C THR A 26 2.10 12.53 14.91
N VAL A 27 1.77 12.33 16.18
CA VAL A 27 0.95 11.21 16.62
C VAL A 27 -0.52 11.45 16.26
N CYS A 28 -1.15 10.46 15.63
CA CYS A 28 -2.56 10.53 15.28
C CYS A 28 -3.47 10.59 16.52
N PRO A 29 -4.63 11.28 16.42
CA PRO A 29 -5.70 11.10 17.40
C PRO A 29 -6.24 9.67 17.35
N SER A 30 -6.80 9.18 18.46
CA SER A 30 -7.34 7.81 18.55
C SER A 30 -8.48 7.51 17.57
N SER A 31 -9.10 8.55 17.00
CA SER A 31 -10.08 8.42 15.92
C SER A 31 -9.51 7.81 14.64
N GLU A 32 -8.22 7.97 14.36
CA GLU A 32 -7.57 7.37 13.18
C GLU A 32 -7.49 5.85 13.31
N THR A 33 -7.21 5.34 14.51
CA THR A 33 -7.26 3.89 14.77
C THR A 33 -8.67 3.31 14.56
N ALA A 34 -9.71 4.09 14.85
CA ALA A 34 -11.10 3.66 14.61
C ALA A 34 -11.44 3.58 13.11
N LYS A 35 -10.84 4.41 12.26
CA LYS A 35 -10.96 4.28 10.79
C LYS A 35 -10.40 2.95 10.31
N LEU A 36 -9.23 2.55 10.80
CA LEU A 36 -8.63 1.24 10.47
C LEU A 36 -9.48 0.05 10.93
N LEU A 37 -10.27 0.20 11.99
CA LEU A 37 -11.21 -0.84 12.42
C LEU A 37 -12.33 -1.05 11.40
N ALA A 38 -12.75 -0.02 10.65
CA ALA A 38 -13.69 -0.19 9.55
C ALA A 38 -13.11 -1.05 8.43
N LEU A 39 -11.81 -0.91 8.15
CA LEU A 39 -11.08 -1.75 7.20
C LEU A 39 -11.07 -3.23 7.61
N ALA A 40 -11.17 -3.55 8.90
CA ALA A 40 -11.22 -4.94 9.38
C ALA A 40 -12.44 -5.71 8.86
N ALA A 41 -13.51 -5.02 8.45
CA ALA A 41 -14.71 -5.60 7.87
C ALA A 41 -14.73 -5.53 6.33
N ASP A 42 -13.67 -4.99 5.72
CA ASP A 42 -13.57 -4.83 4.28
C ASP A 42 -13.53 -6.18 3.55
N PRO A 43 -14.34 -6.39 2.49
CA PRO A 43 -14.42 -7.67 1.80
C PRO A 43 -13.11 -8.07 1.08
N TYR A 44 -12.24 -7.10 0.78
CA TYR A 44 -10.98 -7.33 0.07
C TYR A 44 -9.80 -7.59 1.01
N LEU A 45 -9.96 -7.29 2.31
CA LEU A 45 -8.90 -7.41 3.30
C LEU A 45 -8.29 -8.81 3.35
N SER A 46 -9.12 -9.83 3.59
CA SER A 46 -8.63 -11.22 3.74
C SER A 46 -7.92 -11.72 2.48
N SER A 47 -8.44 -11.35 1.30
CA SER A 47 -7.87 -11.78 0.02
C SER A 47 -6.50 -11.13 -0.22
N CYS A 48 -6.42 -9.81 -0.04
CA CYS A 48 -5.17 -9.08 -0.21
C CYS A 48 -4.09 -9.53 0.80
N GLN A 49 -4.43 -9.68 2.08
CA GLN A 49 -3.49 -10.16 3.09
C GLN A 49 -2.97 -11.57 2.80
N THR A 50 -3.86 -12.47 2.35
CA THR A 50 -3.48 -13.86 2.02
C THR A 50 -2.56 -13.92 0.83
N ALA A 51 -2.85 -13.14 -0.22
CA ALA A 51 -2.05 -13.13 -1.45
C ALA A 51 -0.69 -12.46 -1.27
N SER A 52 -0.63 -11.36 -0.50
CA SER A 52 0.59 -10.57 -0.31
C SER A 52 1.44 -11.01 0.87
N GLY A 53 0.84 -11.63 1.89
CA GLY A 53 1.46 -11.86 3.18
C GLY A 53 1.67 -10.56 4.00
N TYR A 54 1.09 -9.44 3.59
CA TYR A 54 1.07 -8.20 4.39
C TYR A 54 -0.12 -8.18 5.35
N THR A 55 0.06 -7.62 6.54
CA THR A 55 -1.02 -7.46 7.52
C THR A 55 -1.37 -5.98 7.64
N PHE A 56 -2.64 -5.63 7.39
CA PHE A 56 -3.12 -4.25 7.52
C PHE A 56 -3.66 -3.94 8.92
N VAL A 57 -4.29 -4.90 9.61
CA VAL A 57 -5.00 -4.65 10.86
C VAL A 57 -4.64 -5.67 11.95
N PRO A 58 -3.81 -5.31 12.95
CA PRO A 58 -2.87 -4.18 12.93
C PRO A 58 -1.63 -4.51 12.09
N PRO A 59 -1.00 -3.50 11.46
CA PRO A 59 0.25 -3.70 10.76
C PRO A 59 1.41 -3.94 11.73
N SER A 60 2.46 -4.62 11.28
CA SER A 60 3.69 -4.83 12.06
C SER A 60 4.91 -4.08 11.50
N ALA A 61 4.81 -3.59 10.25
CA ALA A 61 5.79 -2.79 9.54
C ALA A 61 5.10 -2.17 8.31
N TYR A 62 5.82 -1.31 7.57
CA TYR A 62 5.47 -1.05 6.17
C TYR A 62 5.69 -2.32 5.32
N PRO A 63 4.96 -2.50 4.21
CA PRO A 63 5.17 -3.62 3.30
C PRO A 63 6.62 -3.66 2.79
N THR A 64 7.21 -4.86 2.80
CA THR A 64 8.48 -5.11 2.11
C THR A 64 8.30 -5.05 0.59
N GLU A 65 9.38 -4.86 -0.17
CA GLU A 65 9.33 -4.84 -1.65
C GLU A 65 8.65 -6.10 -2.24
N ALA A 66 8.91 -7.27 -1.65
CA ALA A 66 8.30 -8.52 -2.08
C ALA A 66 6.78 -8.55 -1.81
N GLN A 67 6.34 -8.03 -0.65
CA GLN A 67 4.92 -7.89 -0.33
C GLN A 67 4.25 -6.88 -1.27
N VAL A 68 4.88 -5.73 -1.53
CA VAL A 68 4.38 -4.74 -2.50
C VAL A 68 4.18 -5.37 -3.87
N LEU A 69 5.17 -6.11 -4.38
CA LEU A 69 5.06 -6.81 -5.67
C LEU A 69 3.85 -7.75 -5.71
N LEU A 70 3.63 -8.53 -4.65
CA LEU A 70 2.48 -9.44 -4.56
C LEU A 70 1.15 -8.69 -4.43
N MET A 71 1.13 -7.55 -3.71
CA MET A 71 -0.04 -6.67 -3.67
C MET A 71 -0.35 -6.11 -5.05
N CYS A 72 0.65 -5.65 -5.81
CA CYS A 72 0.48 -5.12 -7.17
C CYS A 72 0.00 -6.16 -8.18
N LEU A 73 0.19 -7.45 -7.90
CA LEU A 73 -0.32 -8.58 -8.69
C LEU A 73 -1.75 -9.01 -8.30
N THR A 74 -2.31 -8.43 -7.24
CA THR A 74 -3.58 -8.85 -6.64
C THR A 74 -4.62 -7.73 -6.77
N SER A 75 -5.66 -7.92 -7.59
CA SER A 75 -6.72 -6.92 -7.82
C SER A 75 -7.40 -6.46 -6.53
N ASP A 76 -7.62 -7.39 -5.59
CA ASP A 76 -8.27 -7.08 -4.31
C ASP A 76 -7.42 -6.15 -3.45
N CYS A 77 -6.10 -6.10 -3.62
CA CYS A 77 -5.28 -5.11 -2.95
C CYS A 77 -5.51 -3.69 -3.48
N TYR A 78 -5.80 -3.52 -4.78
CA TYR A 78 -6.18 -2.21 -5.32
C TYR A 78 -7.51 -1.73 -4.75
N SER A 79 -8.51 -2.62 -4.67
CA SER A 79 -9.80 -2.30 -4.06
C SER A 79 -9.63 -1.94 -2.58
N LEU A 80 -8.89 -2.76 -1.82
CA LEU A 80 -8.64 -2.52 -0.40
C LEU A 80 -7.93 -1.17 -0.16
N ILE A 81 -6.92 -0.83 -0.96
CA ILE A 81 -6.21 0.45 -0.83
C ILE A 81 -7.13 1.62 -1.22
N SER A 82 -7.96 1.46 -2.24
CA SER A 82 -8.98 2.46 -2.60
C SER A 82 -9.97 2.69 -1.45
N ASP A 83 -10.45 1.61 -0.83
CA ASP A 83 -11.37 1.69 0.30
C ASP A 83 -10.70 2.28 1.55
N LEU A 84 -9.41 2.01 1.77
CA LEU A 84 -8.60 2.64 2.81
C LEU A 84 -8.45 4.16 2.58
N LEU A 85 -8.16 4.60 1.36
CA LEU A 85 -8.10 6.03 1.01
C LEU A 85 -9.46 6.72 1.15
N ALA A 86 -10.56 6.01 0.88
CA ALA A 86 -11.92 6.54 1.05
C ALA A 86 -12.29 6.80 2.53
N LEU A 87 -11.53 6.25 3.49
CA LEU A 87 -11.65 6.57 4.91
C LEU A 87 -10.96 7.89 5.30
N ASP A 88 -10.33 8.57 4.33
CA ASP A 88 -9.64 9.86 4.49
C ASP A 88 -8.61 9.83 5.64
N PRO A 89 -7.58 8.96 5.57
CA PRO A 89 -6.57 8.87 6.61
C PRO A 89 -5.81 10.19 6.73
N SER A 90 -5.63 10.66 7.97
CA SER A 90 -4.86 11.89 8.21
C SER A 90 -3.36 11.64 7.99
N ASP A 91 -2.62 12.67 7.57
CA ASP A 91 -1.16 12.65 7.52
C ASP A 91 -0.57 12.73 8.94
N CYS A 92 -0.49 11.57 9.59
CA CYS A 92 0.02 11.40 10.95
C CYS A 92 0.40 9.93 11.19
N VAL A 93 1.10 9.68 12.29
CA VAL A 93 1.55 8.34 12.70
C VAL A 93 0.66 7.73 13.75
N ILE A 94 0.13 6.53 13.46
CA ILE A 94 -0.47 5.66 14.46
C ILE A 94 0.64 4.82 15.10
N ASP A 95 0.72 4.88 16.43
CA ASP A 95 1.66 4.09 17.23
C ASP A 95 0.98 2.80 17.73
N PHE A 96 1.39 1.66 17.17
CA PHE A 96 0.95 0.32 17.59
C PHE A 96 1.92 -0.33 18.60
N GLY A 97 2.75 0.46 19.27
CA GLY A 97 3.74 0.04 20.25
C GLY A 97 5.11 -0.23 19.62
N THR A 98 5.24 -1.36 18.92
CA THR A 98 6.52 -1.72 18.28
C THR A 98 6.69 -1.16 16.88
N VAL A 99 5.61 -0.63 16.31
CA VAL A 99 5.60 -0.08 14.94
C VAL A 99 4.81 1.22 14.91
N LYS A 100 5.29 2.12 14.08
CA LYS A 100 4.71 3.41 13.76
C LYS A 100 4.40 3.42 12.27
N ILE A 101 3.15 3.71 11.93
CA ILE A 101 2.68 3.73 10.54
C ILE A 101 1.90 5.01 10.28
N ASN A 102 2.28 5.72 9.23
CA ASN A 102 1.41 6.69 8.58
C ASN A 102 0.54 5.98 7.54
N VAL A 103 -0.76 5.95 7.81
CA VAL A 103 -1.73 5.21 6.98
C VAL A 103 -1.92 5.87 5.62
N LEU A 104 -1.85 7.21 5.57
CA LEU A 104 -1.94 7.94 4.32
C LEU A 104 -0.72 7.62 3.45
N GLU A 105 0.49 7.68 4.00
CA GLU A 105 1.71 7.28 3.28
C GLU A 105 1.61 5.84 2.74
N LEU A 106 1.22 4.90 3.60
CA LEU A 106 1.05 3.49 3.22
C LEU A 106 0.12 3.33 2.02
N ALA A 107 -1.02 4.04 2.04
CA ALA A 107 -2.05 3.90 1.02
C ALA A 107 -1.69 4.65 -0.28
N ASP A 108 -1.27 5.92 -0.18
CA ASP A 108 -0.94 6.75 -1.34
C ASP A 108 0.34 6.30 -2.06
N SER A 109 1.27 5.63 -1.35
CA SER A 109 2.50 5.09 -1.97
C SER A 109 2.25 3.83 -2.80
N PHE A 110 1.12 3.14 -2.62
CA PHE A 110 0.84 1.86 -3.29
C PHE A 110 0.84 1.96 -4.82
N LEU A 111 0.02 2.85 -5.38
CA LEU A 111 -0.11 3.03 -6.84
C LEU A 111 1.21 3.48 -7.50
N PRO A 112 1.94 4.48 -6.96
CA PRO A 112 3.28 4.83 -7.42
C PRO A 112 4.27 3.66 -7.38
N ASN A 113 4.27 2.86 -6.31
CA ASN A 113 5.14 1.69 -6.19
C ASN A 113 4.80 0.63 -7.25
N CYS A 114 3.52 0.34 -7.46
CA CYS A 114 3.08 -0.57 -8.51
C CYS A 114 3.47 -0.06 -9.91
N THR A 115 3.30 1.23 -10.17
CA THR A 115 3.68 1.87 -11.44
C THR A 115 5.19 1.77 -11.67
N ALA A 116 6.01 1.99 -10.65
CA ALA A 116 7.46 1.83 -10.73
C ALA A 116 7.90 0.40 -11.05
N LEU A 117 7.08 -0.59 -10.67
CA LEU A 117 7.28 -2.01 -10.98
C LEU A 117 6.66 -2.43 -12.34
N GLY A 118 6.02 -1.52 -13.07
CA GLY A 118 5.40 -1.78 -14.37
C GLY A 118 3.97 -2.31 -14.30
N PHE A 119 3.30 -2.20 -13.15
CA PHE A 119 1.89 -2.53 -12.97
C PHE A 119 1.03 -1.26 -13.02
N SER A 120 -0.14 -1.34 -13.65
CA SER A 120 -1.17 -0.31 -13.62
C SER A 120 -2.50 -0.95 -13.24
N ALA A 121 -3.29 -0.25 -12.43
CA ALA A 121 -4.65 -0.67 -12.04
C ALA A 121 -5.58 -0.83 -13.25
#